data_AF-A0A2K1IJ99-F1
#
_entry.id   AF-A0A2K1IJ99-F1
#
_cell.length_a   1.000
_cell.length_b   1.000
_cell.length_c   1.000
_cell.angle_alpha   90.00
_cell.angle_beta   90.00
_cell.angle_gamma   90.00
#
_symmetry.space_group_name_H-M   'P 1'
#
loop_
_entity.id
_entity.type
_entity.pdbx_description
1 polymer ?
#
loop_
_entity_poly.entity_id
_entity_poly.type
_entity_poly.pdbx_seq_one_letter_code
_entity_poly.pdbx_strand_id
1 'polypeptide(L)'
;MGLEFKYVEDSSDEDEKMTASEEKWQDLEALQARHEELVNSMYREELLNYRFSELQELQDAENPNFVEEIITGHMEECASCIEELEKALKTDPVDYHFCSPVWSYGCQIGNSNASIGAHQVAIWCGKFRDCVSREDKQGCLDALEKVKEAFDILRPKLLTMLEFEREIAATGGTVYYMNCNNHV
;
A
#
# COMPACT_ATOMS: atom_id res chain seq x y z
N MET A 1 -65.73 35.01 -17.54
CA MET A 1 -64.30 35.32 -17.41
C MET A 1 -63.64 34.09 -16.83
N GLY A 2 -62.90 33.35 -17.68
CA GLY A 2 -62.28 32.08 -17.32
C GLY A 2 -61.00 32.30 -16.52
N LEU A 3 -60.76 31.41 -15.55
CA LEU A 3 -59.47 31.27 -14.87
C LEU A 3 -58.69 30.15 -15.58
N GLU A 4 -57.53 30.51 -16.11
CA GLU A 4 -56.58 29.57 -16.72
C GLU A 4 -55.56 29.21 -15.63
N PHE A 5 -55.62 27.99 -15.12
CA PHE A 5 -54.58 27.43 -14.24
C PHE A 5 -53.47 26.87 -15.13
N LYS A 6 -52.30 27.51 -15.11
CA LYS A 6 -51.06 26.90 -15.61
C LYS A 6 -50.61 25.86 -14.60
N TYR A 7 -50.70 24.59 -14.98
CA TYR A 7 -49.85 23.55 -14.39
C TYR A 7 -48.41 23.84 -14.82
N VAL A 8 -47.53 24.10 -13.85
CA VAL A 8 -46.08 24.03 -14.04
C VAL A 8 -45.71 22.62 -13.60
N GLU A 9 -45.33 21.77 -14.56
CA GLU A 9 -44.70 20.48 -14.27
C GLU A 9 -43.22 20.78 -13.93
N ASP A 10 -42.87 20.72 -12.65
CA ASP A 10 -41.50 20.71 -12.13
C ASP A 10 -40.86 19.31 -12.34
N SER A 11 -40.94 18.75 -13.55
CA SER A 11 -40.45 17.38 -13.82
C SER A 11 -38.95 17.30 -14.09
N SER A 12 -38.29 18.42 -14.37
CA SER A 12 -36.86 18.44 -14.74
C SER A 12 -35.92 18.14 -13.57
N ASP A 13 -36.29 18.54 -12.35
CA ASP A 13 -35.42 18.44 -11.17
C ASP A 13 -35.35 17.02 -10.59
N GLU A 14 -36.34 16.16 -10.88
CA GLU A 14 -36.35 14.76 -10.44
C GLU A 14 -35.57 13.86 -11.41
N ASP A 15 -35.70 14.09 -12.71
CA ASP A 15 -34.94 13.37 -13.73
C ASP A 15 -33.43 13.65 -13.60
N GLU A 16 -33.04 14.91 -13.35
CA GLU A 16 -31.63 15.31 -13.20
C GLU A 16 -30.99 14.75 -11.90
N LYS A 17 -31.77 14.60 -10.82
CA LYS A 17 -31.32 13.92 -9.59
C LYS A 17 -31.16 12.42 -9.77
N MET A 18 -32.03 11.81 -10.56
CA MET A 18 -31.98 10.39 -10.86
C MET A 18 -30.76 10.05 -11.72
N THR A 19 -30.46 10.83 -12.75
CA THR A 19 -29.26 10.67 -13.57
C THR A 19 -27.98 10.92 -12.78
N ALA A 20 -27.93 11.98 -11.96
CA ALA A 20 -26.77 12.27 -11.11
C ALA A 20 -26.51 11.19 -10.05
N SER A 21 -27.59 10.57 -9.53
CA SER A 21 -27.50 9.39 -8.66
C SER A 21 -26.89 8.21 -9.42
N GLU A 22 -27.42 7.88 -10.60
CA GLU A 22 -26.94 6.75 -11.41
C GLU A 22 -25.47 6.91 -11.85
N GLU A 23 -25.07 8.11 -12.28
CA GLU A 23 -23.67 8.44 -12.61
C GLU A 23 -22.76 8.26 -11.40
N LYS A 24 -23.16 8.76 -10.23
CA LYS A 24 -22.41 8.61 -8.98
C LYS A 24 -22.23 7.15 -8.57
N TRP A 25 -23.25 6.31 -8.77
CA TRP A 25 -23.17 4.87 -8.49
C TRP A 25 -22.23 4.15 -9.47
N GLN A 26 -22.27 4.50 -10.75
CA GLN A 26 -21.35 3.95 -11.76
C GLN A 26 -19.89 4.31 -11.47
N ASP A 27 -19.63 5.54 -11.02
CA ASP A 27 -18.30 5.98 -10.62
C ASP A 27 -17.78 5.21 -9.39
N LEU A 28 -18.64 4.94 -8.40
CA LEU A 28 -18.28 4.14 -7.23
C LEU A 28 -17.94 2.69 -7.60
N GLU A 29 -18.74 2.03 -8.43
CA GLU A 29 -18.47 0.66 -8.88
C GLU A 29 -17.16 0.58 -9.67
N ALA A 30 -16.91 1.54 -10.56
CA ALA A 30 -15.67 1.62 -11.32
C ALA A 30 -14.44 1.83 -10.41
N LEU A 31 -14.57 2.65 -9.37
CA LEU A 31 -13.52 2.89 -8.40
C LEU A 31 -13.23 1.64 -7.55
N GLN A 32 -14.26 0.95 -7.06
CA GLN A 32 -14.12 -0.31 -6.32
C GLN A 32 -13.44 -1.39 -7.18
N ALA A 33 -13.83 -1.52 -8.45
CA ALA A 33 -13.20 -2.48 -9.36
C ALA A 33 -11.71 -2.17 -9.61
N ARG A 34 -11.34 -0.89 -9.69
CA ARG A 34 -9.93 -0.46 -9.83
C ARG A 34 -9.13 -0.72 -8.55
N HIS A 35 -9.72 -0.49 -7.38
CA HIS A 35 -9.11 -0.83 -6.09
C HIS A 35 -8.85 -2.33 -5.99
N GLU A 36 -9.86 -3.15 -6.26
CA GLU A 36 -9.76 -4.61 -6.21
C GLU A 36 -8.67 -5.12 -7.17
N GLU A 37 -8.66 -4.67 -8.43
CA GLU A 37 -7.66 -5.11 -9.40
C GLU A 37 -6.24 -4.66 -9.02
N LEU A 38 -6.08 -3.47 -8.44
CA LEU A 38 -4.79 -3.00 -7.94
C LEU A 38 -4.28 -3.90 -6.81
N VAL A 39 -5.12 -4.19 -5.82
CA VAL A 39 -4.77 -5.09 -4.70
C VAL A 39 -4.42 -6.48 -5.23
N ASN A 40 -5.26 -7.04 -6.11
CA ASN A 40 -5.03 -8.34 -6.72
C ASN A 40 -3.73 -8.39 -7.53
N SER A 41 -3.39 -7.31 -8.23
CA SER A 41 -2.12 -7.21 -8.96
C SER A 41 -0.92 -7.33 -8.02
N MET A 42 -0.96 -6.69 -6.83
CA MET A 42 0.14 -6.74 -5.87
C MET A 42 0.36 -8.15 -5.31
N TYR A 43 -0.71 -8.93 -5.09
CA TYR A 43 -0.59 -10.34 -4.71
C TYR A 43 -0.09 -11.22 -5.86
N ARG A 44 -0.61 -11.06 -7.08
CA ARG A 44 -0.17 -11.83 -8.26
C ARG A 44 1.29 -11.57 -8.63
N GLU A 45 1.75 -10.34 -8.44
CA GLU A 45 3.14 -9.93 -8.63
C GLU A 45 4.04 -10.32 -7.44
N GLU A 46 3.49 -11.00 -6.41
CA GLU A 46 4.18 -11.39 -5.18
C GLU A 46 4.77 -10.21 -4.38
N LEU A 47 4.31 -8.98 -4.63
CA LEU A 47 4.71 -7.79 -3.88
C LEU A 47 4.18 -7.85 -2.44
N LEU A 48 2.97 -8.39 -2.28
CA LEU A 48 2.31 -8.63 -1.00
C LEU A 48 2.10 -10.12 -0.74
N ASN A 49 1.97 -10.49 0.53
CA ASN A 49 1.53 -11.82 0.96
C ASN A 49 0.42 -11.74 2.03
N TYR A 50 -0.06 -12.89 2.50
CA TYR A 50 -1.20 -13.02 3.42
C TYR A 50 -1.11 -12.17 4.71
N ARG A 51 0.10 -11.75 5.13
CA ARG A 51 0.26 -10.86 6.29
C ARG A 51 -0.36 -9.48 6.06
N PHE A 52 -0.45 -9.05 4.80
CA PHE A 52 -1.12 -7.79 4.46
C PHE A 52 -2.64 -7.89 4.67
N SER A 53 -3.27 -9.02 4.32
CA SER A 53 -4.68 -9.24 4.65
C SER A 53 -4.91 -9.31 6.16
N GLU A 54 -4.01 -9.93 6.93
CA GLU A 54 -4.09 -9.90 8.41
C GLU A 54 -3.98 -8.46 8.95
N LEU A 55 -3.13 -7.62 8.37
CA LEU A 55 -3.04 -6.20 8.73
C LEU A 55 -4.35 -5.46 8.45
N GLN A 56 -4.99 -5.74 7.32
CA GLN A 56 -6.28 -5.14 6.93
C GLN A 56 -7.42 -5.55 7.87
N GLU A 57 -7.41 -6.78 8.42
CA GLU A 57 -8.39 -7.26 9.40
C GLU A 57 -8.32 -6.54 10.75
N LEU A 58 -7.22 -5.82 11.05
CA LEU A 58 -7.08 -5.03 12.27
C LEU A 58 -7.78 -3.66 12.20
N GLN A 59 -8.23 -3.24 11.01
CA GLN A 59 -8.99 -2.01 10.85
C GLN A 59 -10.47 -2.25 11.15
N ASP A 60 -11.05 -1.41 12.01
CA ASP A 60 -12.45 -1.50 12.42
C ASP A 60 -13.11 -0.12 12.47
N ALA A 61 -14.37 -0.08 12.91
CA ALA A 61 -15.13 1.17 13.03
C ALA A 61 -14.61 2.11 14.13
N GLU A 62 -13.84 1.60 15.10
CA GLU A 62 -13.22 2.40 16.16
C GLU A 62 -11.87 2.99 15.70
N ASN A 63 -11.19 2.33 14.77
CA ASN A 63 -9.93 2.77 14.16
C ASN A 63 -9.93 2.68 12.62
N PRO A 64 -10.71 3.52 11.93
CA PRO A 64 -10.95 3.40 10.48
C PRO A 64 -9.73 3.74 9.60
N ASN A 65 -8.69 4.37 10.16
CA ASN A 65 -7.50 4.79 9.41
C ASN A 65 -6.26 3.95 9.74
N PHE A 66 -6.42 2.85 10.49
CA PHE A 66 -5.30 2.04 10.98
C PHE A 66 -4.33 1.62 9.86
N VAL A 67 -4.86 1.08 8.76
CA VAL A 67 -4.03 0.58 7.65
C VAL A 67 -3.27 1.72 6.98
N GLU A 68 -3.94 2.86 6.78
CA GLU A 68 -3.35 4.06 6.19
C GLU A 68 -2.18 4.59 7.03
N GLU A 69 -2.38 4.70 8.35
CA GLU A 69 -1.36 5.19 9.28
C GLU A 69 -0.13 4.27 9.30
N ILE A 70 -0.35 2.96 9.38
CA ILE A 70 0.72 1.96 9.38
C ILE A 70 1.50 1.97 8.06
N ILE A 71 0.81 1.95 6.92
CA ILE A 71 1.46 1.95 5.60
C ILE A 71 2.26 3.22 5.40
N THR A 72 1.67 4.39 5.66
CA THR A 72 2.33 5.68 5.40
C THR A 72 3.59 5.82 6.24
N GLY A 73 3.50 5.56 7.56
CA GLY A 73 4.65 5.58 8.45
C GLY A 73 5.72 4.57 8.05
N HIS A 74 5.33 3.33 7.74
CA HIS A 74 6.26 2.29 7.32
C HIS A 74 7.02 2.65 6.04
N MET A 75 6.37 3.27 5.05
CA MET A 75 7.05 3.69 3.81
C MET A 75 8.09 4.79 4.07
N GLU A 76 7.81 5.73 4.96
CA GLU A 76 8.75 6.79 5.35
C GLU A 76 9.96 6.22 6.10
N GLU A 77 9.72 5.28 7.02
CA GLU A 77 10.77 4.59 7.75
C GLU A 77 11.65 3.75 6.81
N CYS A 78 11.05 3.02 5.87
CA CYS A 78 11.79 2.23 4.89
C CYS A 78 12.67 3.08 3.99
N ALA A 79 12.13 4.18 3.45
CA ALA A 79 12.89 5.11 2.62
C ALA A 79 14.12 5.64 3.40
N SER A 80 13.93 6.03 4.65
CA SER A 80 15.01 6.49 5.53
C SER A 80 16.06 5.40 5.77
N CYS A 81 15.65 4.15 6.03
CA CYS A 81 16.56 3.03 6.22
C CYS A 81 17.39 2.73 4.96
N ILE A 82 16.77 2.78 3.77
CA ILE A 82 17.46 2.57 2.49
C ILE A 82 18.55 3.63 2.30
N GLU A 83 18.24 4.90 2.52
CA GLU A 83 19.22 5.99 2.40
C GLU A 83 20.40 5.83 3.36
N GLU A 84 20.15 5.44 4.60
CA GLU A 84 21.21 5.21 5.59
C GLU A 84 22.07 3.98 5.25
N LEU A 85 21.47 2.91 4.71
CA LEU A 85 22.22 1.76 4.20
C LEU A 85 23.13 2.14 3.03
N GLU A 86 22.63 2.94 2.07
CA GLU A 86 23.46 3.44 0.97
C GLU A 86 24.64 4.28 1.46
N LYS A 87 24.43 5.14 2.47
CA LYS A 87 25.51 5.94 3.09
C LYS A 87 26.52 5.03 3.78
N ALA A 88 26.06 4.05 4.54
CA ALA A 88 26.93 3.15 5.28
C ALA A 88 27.79 2.27 4.35
N LEU A 89 27.24 1.77 3.24
CA LEU A 89 27.99 0.94 2.27
C LEU A 89 29.00 1.73 1.42
N LYS A 90 28.88 3.06 1.35
CA LYS A 90 29.86 3.94 0.69
C LYS A 90 31.15 4.10 1.48
N THR A 91 31.18 3.71 2.75
CA THR A 91 32.38 3.76 3.60
C THR A 91 33.45 2.75 3.16
N ASP A 92 34.71 3.01 3.51
CA ASP A 92 35.83 2.12 3.25
C ASP A 92 36.86 2.18 4.41
N PRO A 93 37.07 1.08 5.17
CA PRO A 93 36.34 -0.18 5.11
C PRO A 93 34.89 -0.04 5.61
N VAL A 94 34.00 -0.91 5.13
CA VAL A 94 32.62 -1.00 5.65
C VAL A 94 32.62 -1.74 6.99
N ASP A 95 31.82 -1.26 7.96
CA ASP A 95 31.60 -1.94 9.24
C ASP A 95 30.40 -2.90 9.17
N TYR A 96 30.66 -4.21 9.23
CA TYR A 96 29.67 -5.28 9.17
C TYR A 96 29.27 -5.87 10.53
N HIS A 97 29.76 -5.33 11.65
CA HIS A 97 29.47 -5.89 12.97
C HIS A 97 27.97 -5.86 13.31
N PHE A 98 27.51 -6.75 14.19
CA PHE A 98 26.09 -6.84 14.61
C PHE A 98 25.50 -5.55 15.19
N CYS A 99 26.33 -4.64 15.71
CA CYS A 99 25.89 -3.34 16.21
C CYS A 99 26.12 -2.20 15.19
N SER A 100 26.60 -2.52 13.99
CA SER A 100 26.85 -1.52 12.97
C SER A 100 25.54 -0.99 12.39
N PRO A 101 25.53 0.24 11.84
CA PRO A 101 24.37 0.78 11.14
C PRO A 101 23.92 -0.13 9.99
N VAL A 102 24.86 -0.77 9.26
CA VAL A 102 24.56 -1.67 8.14
C VAL A 102 23.68 -2.85 8.59
N TRP A 103 24.08 -3.52 9.68
CA TRP A 103 23.30 -4.63 10.22
C TRP A 103 21.96 -4.16 10.80
N SER A 104 21.98 -3.08 11.58
CA SER A 104 20.80 -2.60 12.30
C SER A 104 19.68 -2.17 11.35
N TYR A 105 19.99 -1.37 10.33
CA TYR A 105 19.01 -0.94 9.34
C TYR A 105 18.54 -2.11 8.48
N GLY A 106 19.43 -3.03 8.08
CA GLY A 106 19.07 -4.22 7.32
C GLY A 106 18.12 -5.17 8.07
N CYS A 107 18.26 -5.25 9.40
CA CYS A 107 17.31 -5.96 10.27
C CYS A 107 15.97 -5.22 10.38
N GLN A 108 16.01 -3.91 10.65
CA GLN A 108 14.82 -3.09 10.84
C GLN A 108 13.91 -3.14 9.60
N ILE A 109 14.46 -2.82 8.42
CA ILE A 109 13.70 -2.80 7.17
C ILE A 109 13.15 -4.19 6.84
N GLY A 110 13.94 -5.25 7.04
CA GLY A 110 13.49 -6.62 6.77
C GLY A 110 12.36 -7.08 7.68
N ASN A 111 12.46 -6.81 8.99
CA ASN A 111 11.44 -7.21 9.96
C ASN A 111 10.14 -6.44 9.76
N SER A 112 10.24 -5.12 9.55
CA SER A 112 9.06 -4.28 9.35
C SER A 112 8.31 -4.63 8.07
N ASN A 113 9.03 -4.89 6.97
CA ASN A 113 8.39 -5.30 5.71
C ASN A 113 7.75 -6.69 5.82
N ALA A 114 8.37 -7.61 6.57
CA ALA A 114 7.77 -8.90 6.86
C ALA A 114 6.48 -8.77 7.71
N SER A 115 6.42 -7.83 8.66
CA SER A 115 5.24 -7.65 9.50
C SER A 115 4.04 -7.08 8.75
N ILE A 116 4.25 -6.19 7.78
CA ILE A 116 3.17 -5.63 6.97
C ILE A 116 2.86 -6.46 5.72
N GLY A 117 3.58 -7.57 5.48
CA GLY A 117 3.38 -8.41 4.29
C GLY A 117 3.99 -7.89 2.99
N ALA A 118 4.89 -6.90 3.03
CA ALA A 118 5.70 -6.44 1.90
C ALA A 118 6.75 -7.49 1.51
N HIS A 119 6.30 -8.52 0.80
CA HIS A 119 6.95 -9.80 0.67
C HIS A 119 8.29 -9.74 -0.08
N GLN A 120 8.32 -9.18 -1.29
CA GLN A 120 9.55 -9.08 -2.07
C GLN A 120 10.61 -8.22 -1.39
N VAL A 121 10.22 -7.09 -0.78
CA VAL A 121 11.14 -6.24 -0.02
C VAL A 121 11.77 -7.04 1.12
N ALA A 122 10.97 -7.79 1.88
CA ALA A 122 11.46 -8.63 2.97
C ALA A 122 12.43 -9.74 2.48
N ILE A 123 12.16 -10.38 1.34
CA ILE A 123 13.06 -11.38 0.73
C ILE A 123 14.43 -10.77 0.42
N TRP A 124 14.46 -9.63 -0.26
CA TRP A 124 15.72 -8.98 -0.64
C TRP A 124 16.48 -8.46 0.57
N CYS A 125 15.79 -8.00 1.61
CA CYS A 125 16.39 -7.66 2.89
C CYS A 125 17.04 -8.89 3.57
N GLY A 126 16.45 -10.08 3.42
CA GLY A 126 17.07 -11.34 3.85
C GLY A 126 18.40 -11.59 3.14
N LYS A 127 18.41 -11.52 1.80
CA LYS A 127 19.63 -11.69 1.00
C LYS A 127 20.69 -10.63 1.31
N PHE A 128 20.27 -9.39 1.57
CA PHE A 128 21.15 -8.32 2.02
C PHE A 128 21.86 -8.70 3.32
N ARG A 129 21.12 -9.16 4.35
CA ARG A 129 21.71 -9.61 5.62
C ARG A 129 22.66 -10.79 5.44
N ASP A 130 22.36 -11.73 4.55
CA ASP A 130 23.27 -12.85 4.23
C ASP A 130 24.59 -12.35 3.62
N CYS A 131 24.57 -11.27 2.83
CA CYS A 131 25.78 -10.64 2.31
C CYS A 131 26.55 -9.89 3.41
N VAL A 132 25.85 -9.21 4.32
CA VAL A 132 26.45 -8.56 5.50
C VAL A 132 27.18 -9.58 6.37
N SER A 133 26.57 -10.74 6.64
CA SER A 133 27.21 -11.82 7.43
C SER A 133 28.42 -12.45 6.74
N ARG A 134 28.57 -12.28 5.43
CA ARG A 134 29.73 -12.75 4.65
C ARG A 134 30.75 -11.65 4.40
N GLU A 135 30.51 -10.44 4.91
CA GLU A 135 31.33 -9.25 4.64
C GLU A 135 31.52 -8.97 3.14
N ASP A 136 30.51 -9.33 2.34
CA ASP A 136 30.54 -9.21 0.88
C ASP A 136 29.99 -7.84 0.45
N LYS A 137 30.90 -6.88 0.23
CA LYS A 137 30.53 -5.51 -0.19
C LYS A 137 29.75 -5.48 -1.49
N GLN A 138 30.16 -6.24 -2.50
CA GLN A 138 29.48 -6.24 -3.79
C GLN A 138 28.10 -6.90 -3.67
N GLY A 139 28.01 -8.03 -2.97
CA GLY A 139 26.73 -8.68 -2.70
C GLY A 139 25.75 -7.80 -1.91
N CYS A 140 26.24 -7.01 -0.95
CA CYS A 140 25.43 -6.03 -0.23
C CYS A 140 24.89 -4.93 -1.16
N LEU A 141 25.73 -4.39 -2.05
CA LEU A 141 25.32 -3.37 -3.02
C LEU A 141 24.27 -3.92 -4.00
N ASP A 142 24.50 -5.11 -4.54
CA ASP A 142 23.57 -5.76 -5.48
C ASP A 142 22.23 -6.08 -4.81
N ALA A 143 22.26 -6.58 -3.56
CA ALA A 143 21.05 -6.87 -2.80
C ALA A 143 20.29 -5.60 -2.40
N LEU A 144 20.98 -4.52 -2.02
CA LEU A 144 20.35 -3.24 -1.68
C LEU A 144 19.65 -2.62 -2.89
N GLU A 145 20.23 -2.73 -4.09
CA GLU A 145 19.57 -2.28 -5.31
C GLU A 145 18.27 -3.06 -5.56
N LYS A 146 18.25 -4.37 -5.27
CA LYS A 146 17.01 -5.16 -5.35
C LYS A 146 15.98 -4.82 -4.28
N VAL A 147 16.41 -4.44 -3.08
CA VAL A 147 15.51 -3.89 -2.06
C VAL A 147 14.84 -2.61 -2.58
N LYS A 148 15.63 -1.70 -3.18
CA LYS A 148 15.13 -0.45 -3.76
C LYS A 148 14.16 -0.68 -4.90
N GLU A 149 14.52 -1.50 -5.88
CA GLU A 149 13.63 -1.84 -7.00
C GLU A 149 12.27 -2.37 -6.49
N ALA A 150 12.28 -3.31 -5.55
CA ALA A 150 11.04 -3.86 -4.98
C ALA A 150 10.23 -2.81 -4.22
N PHE A 151 10.90 -1.94 -3.46
CA PHE A 151 10.27 -0.86 -2.71
C PHE A 151 9.65 0.21 -3.62
N ASP A 152 10.37 0.63 -4.67
CA ASP A 152 9.93 1.63 -5.64
C ASP A 152 8.74 1.15 -6.49
N ILE A 153 8.57 -0.16 -6.64
CA ILE A 153 7.37 -0.76 -7.26
C ILE A 153 6.21 -0.81 -6.26
N LEU A 154 6.45 -1.27 -5.03
CA LEU A 154 5.40 -1.49 -4.04
C LEU A 154 4.81 -0.18 -3.49
N ARG A 155 5.66 0.78 -3.13
CA ARG A 155 5.25 2.04 -2.50
C ARG A 155 4.16 2.80 -3.28
N PRO A 156 4.31 3.11 -4.57
CA PRO A 156 3.29 3.86 -5.30
C PRO A 156 1.97 3.08 -5.39
N LYS A 157 2.01 1.75 -5.54
CA LYS A 157 0.79 0.93 -5.57
C LYS A 157 0.02 0.98 -4.25
N LEU A 158 0.72 0.90 -3.11
CA LEU A 158 0.09 1.04 -1.80
C LEU A 158 -0.47 2.45 -1.55
N LEU A 159 0.23 3.50 -2.00
CA LEU A 159 -0.30 4.87 -1.89
C LEU A 159 -1.55 5.07 -2.76
N THR A 160 -1.55 4.58 -4.00
CA THR A 160 -2.74 4.62 -4.86
C THR A 160 -3.89 3.79 -4.31
N MET A 161 -3.61 2.65 -3.67
CA MET A 161 -4.63 1.87 -2.97
C MET A 161 -5.30 2.72 -1.88
N LEU A 162 -4.52 3.39 -1.03
CA LEU A 162 -5.05 4.28 0.02
C LEU A 162 -5.85 5.47 -0.55
N GLU A 163 -5.42 6.03 -1.69
CA GLU A 163 -6.18 7.07 -2.39
C GLU A 163 -7.57 6.57 -2.82
N PHE A 164 -7.65 5.37 -3.41
CA PHE A 164 -8.93 4.78 -3.76
C PHE A 164 -9.81 4.51 -2.53
N GLU A 165 -9.24 4.02 -1.43
CA GLU A 165 -9.98 3.76 -0.19
C GLU A 165 -10.59 5.04 0.39
N ARG A 166 -9.84 6.15 0.38
CA ARG A 166 -10.36 7.47 0.80
C ARG A 166 -11.49 7.95 -0.10
N GLU A 167 -11.38 7.78 -1.42
CA GLU A 167 -12.43 8.17 -2.37
C GLU A 167 -13.70 7.30 -2.23
N ILE A 168 -13.54 5.99 -2.03
CA ILE A 168 -14.64 5.06 -1.74
C ILE A 168 -15.34 5.47 -0.44
N ALA A 169 -14.58 5.77 0.61
CA ALA A 169 -15.17 6.22 1.88
C ALA A 169 -15.90 7.56 1.74
N ALA A 170 -15.34 8.52 1.01
CA ALA A 170 -15.94 9.85 0.78
C ALA A 170 -17.26 9.79 -0.01
N THR A 171 -17.44 8.77 -0.84
CA THR A 171 -18.67 8.54 -1.60
C THR A 171 -19.73 7.72 -0.84
N GLY A 172 -19.39 7.21 0.35
CA GLY A 172 -20.25 6.36 1.18
C GLY A 172 -20.17 4.88 0.82
N GLY A 173 -19.20 4.49 -0.02
CA GLY A 173 -18.93 3.11 -0.39
C GLY A 173 -18.20 2.32 0.70
N THR A 174 -18.10 1.02 0.50
CA THR A 174 -17.35 0.11 1.38
C THR A 174 -16.14 -0.45 0.63
N VAL A 175 -15.01 -0.52 1.30
CA VAL A 175 -13.81 -1.19 0.80
C VAL A 175 -13.92 -2.68 1.11
N TYR A 176 -13.67 -3.53 0.12
CA TYR A 176 -13.62 -4.97 0.30
C TYR A 176 -12.18 -5.45 0.19
N TYR A 177 -11.70 -6.10 1.24
CA TYR A 177 -10.37 -6.70 1.23
C TYR A 177 -10.43 -8.15 0.78
N MET A 178 -9.39 -8.58 0.06
CA MET A 178 -9.24 -9.97 -0.33
C MET A 178 -9.03 -10.82 0.93
N ASN A 179 -9.89 -11.82 1.14
CA ASN A 179 -9.68 -12.77 2.22
C ASN A 179 -8.72 -13.87 1.75
N CYS A 180 -7.43 -13.71 2.06
CA CYS A 180 -6.39 -14.69 1.73
C CYS A 180 -6.30 -15.86 2.73
N ASN A 181 -7.17 -15.94 3.74
CA ASN A 181 -7.12 -16.98 4.79
C ASN A 181 -7.61 -18.38 4.36
N ASN A 182 -7.72 -18.68 3.07
CA ASN A 182 -8.10 -20.01 2.55
C ASN A 182 -6.88 -20.86 2.13
N HIS A 183 -5.83 -20.89 2.96
CA HIS A 183 -4.81 -21.93 2.91
C HIS A 183 -4.96 -22.84 4.13
N VAL A 184 -5.87 -23.82 3.99
CA VAL A 184 -5.89 -25.05 4.80
C VAL A 184 -4.92 -26.05 4.21
#